data_AF-A0A8G0KU31-F1
#
_entry.id   AF-A0A8G0KU31-F1
#
_cell.length_a   1.000
_cell.length_b   1.000
_cell.length_c   1.000
_cell.angle_alpha   90.00
_cell.angle_beta   90.00
_cell.angle_gamma   90.00
#
_symmetry.space_group_name_H-M   'P 1'
#
loop_
_entity.id
_entity.type
_entity.pdbx_description
1 polymer ?
#
loop_
_entity_poly.entity_id
_entity_poly.type
_entity_poly.pdbx_seq_one_letter_code
_entity_poly.pdbx_strand_id
1 'polypeptide(L)'
;MLSLTKSTADHSFWASAHLIYAGFLFQFKEEPHILRLLDKGILIAEKEYPNQPILAGTLIQLYSYKASYYSMIGNTEKAVDNFVKQAQIAEKAQLIEQMILAHIYALLLLKNDRSAVYQKIIQNSFEKGYPLSDELLKGINFAFITEKYLALNSANITPSEKNQIEERMQSIYGQEWREYAKKITSSTQPIYENT
;
A
#
# COMPACT_ATOMS: atom_id res chain seq x y z
N MET A 1 4.52 27.94 -7.51
CA MET A 1 4.65 27.00 -6.37
C MET A 1 5.98 26.24 -6.41
N LEU A 2 6.29 25.45 -7.46
CA LEU A 2 7.59 24.76 -7.62
C LEU A 2 8.83 25.69 -7.61
N SER A 3 8.69 26.92 -8.13
CA SER A 3 9.75 27.94 -8.11
C SER A 3 10.01 28.51 -6.70
N LEU A 4 8.97 28.60 -5.87
CA LEU A 4 9.06 29.10 -4.48
C LEU A 4 9.61 28.04 -3.52
N THR A 5 9.31 26.76 -3.74
CA THR A 5 9.84 25.66 -2.93
C THR A 5 11.29 25.29 -3.30
N LYS A 6 11.72 25.58 -4.53
CA LYS A 6 13.13 25.49 -4.94
C LYS A 6 14.01 26.56 -4.28
N SER A 7 13.45 27.73 -3.94
CA SER A 7 14.19 28.79 -3.21
C SER A 7 14.30 28.54 -1.71
N THR A 8 13.54 27.59 -1.17
CA THR A 8 13.68 27.12 0.21
C THR A 8 14.59 25.90 0.24
N ALA A 9 15.61 25.85 1.12
CA ALA A 9 16.48 24.68 1.28
C ALA A 9 15.78 23.45 1.91
N ASP A 10 14.46 23.51 2.08
CA ASP A 10 13.62 22.45 2.64
C ASP A 10 13.17 21.48 1.55
N HIS A 11 13.89 20.36 1.46
CA HIS A 11 13.67 19.32 0.46
C HIS A 11 12.35 18.54 0.71
N SER A 12 11.83 18.55 1.93
CA SER A 12 10.52 17.96 2.27
C SER A 12 9.39 18.76 1.64
N PHE A 13 9.51 20.08 1.66
CA PHE A 13 8.54 21.00 1.05
C PHE A 13 8.59 20.91 -0.49
N TRP A 14 9.79 20.73 -1.05
CA TRP A 14 9.97 20.57 -2.50
C TRP A 14 9.39 19.26 -3.03
N ALA A 15 9.58 18.15 -2.33
CA ALA A 15 9.00 16.86 -2.71
C ALA A 15 7.47 16.84 -2.54
N SER A 16 6.93 17.46 -1.48
CA SER A 16 5.49 17.61 -1.27
C SER A 16 4.81 18.47 -2.34
N ALA A 17 5.48 19.51 -2.86
CA ALA A 17 4.96 20.33 -3.95
C ALA A 17 4.81 19.53 -5.27
N HIS A 18 5.74 18.62 -5.56
CA HIS A 18 5.64 17.72 -6.72
C HIS A 18 4.49 16.72 -6.56
N LEU A 19 4.30 16.18 -5.36
CA LEU A 19 3.19 15.29 -5.03
C LEU A 19 1.83 15.98 -5.24
N ILE A 20 1.64 17.16 -4.66
CA ILE A 20 0.38 17.92 -4.77
C ILE A 20 0.08 18.24 -6.24
N TYR A 21 1.11 18.64 -6.99
CA TYR A 21 0.94 18.98 -8.39
C TYR A 21 0.67 17.75 -9.27
N ALA A 22 1.33 16.61 -8.99
CA ALA A 22 1.01 15.35 -9.64
C ALA A 22 -0.44 14.94 -9.37
N GLY A 23 -0.88 14.95 -8.11
CA GLY A 23 -2.25 14.62 -7.71
C GLY A 23 -3.32 15.49 -8.39
N PHE A 24 -3.06 16.80 -8.53
CA PHE A 24 -3.93 17.69 -9.30
C PHE A 24 -4.04 17.28 -10.77
N LEU A 25 -2.92 16.89 -11.40
CA LEU A 25 -2.89 16.52 -12.81
C LEU A 25 -3.56 15.19 -13.14
N PHE A 26 -3.85 14.32 -12.16
CA PHE A 26 -4.64 13.09 -12.39
C PHE A 26 -5.99 13.39 -13.05
N GLN A 27 -6.60 14.54 -12.74
CA GLN A 27 -7.89 14.96 -13.31
C GLN A 27 -7.79 15.39 -14.78
N PHE A 28 -6.59 15.69 -15.27
CA PHE A 28 -6.36 16.27 -16.60
C PHE A 28 -5.71 15.31 -17.59
N LYS A 29 -5.42 14.06 -17.17
CA LYS A 29 -4.83 13.00 -18.02
C LYS A 29 -3.53 13.42 -18.73
N GLU A 30 -2.74 14.31 -18.14
CA GLU A 30 -1.42 14.71 -18.66
C GLU A 30 -0.33 13.68 -18.31
N GLU A 31 -0.49 12.50 -18.90
CA GLU A 31 0.17 11.25 -18.52
C GLU A 31 1.71 11.33 -18.38
N PRO A 32 2.49 11.82 -19.37
CA PRO A 32 3.95 11.87 -19.26
C PRO A 32 4.44 12.90 -18.24
N HIS A 33 3.62 13.92 -17.95
CA HIS A 33 3.99 14.99 -17.03
C HIS A 33 3.89 14.52 -15.57
N ILE A 34 2.86 13.75 -15.24
CA ILE A 34 2.62 13.18 -13.90
C ILE A 34 3.79 12.30 -13.47
N LEU A 35 4.16 11.31 -14.30
CA LEU A 35 5.26 10.40 -13.99
C LEU A 35 6.59 11.15 -13.81
N ARG A 36 6.89 12.12 -14.66
CA ARG A 36 8.12 12.91 -14.56
C ARG A 36 8.20 13.72 -13.27
N LEU A 37 7.08 14.25 -12.77
CA LEU A 37 7.04 14.96 -11.50
C LEU A 37 7.25 14.01 -10.32
N LEU A 38 6.58 12.86 -10.34
CA LEU A 38 6.72 11.82 -9.31
C LEU A 38 8.15 11.28 -9.27
N ASP A 39 8.74 10.97 -10.41
CA ASP A 39 10.12 10.50 -10.52
C ASP A 39 11.13 11.50 -9.96
N LYS A 40 10.94 12.80 -10.26
CA LYS A 40 11.78 13.86 -9.68
C LYS A 40 11.62 13.94 -8.16
N GLY A 41 10.38 13.92 -7.66
CA GLY A 41 10.11 13.93 -6.23
C GLY A 41 10.76 12.75 -5.51
N ILE A 42 10.64 11.55 -6.08
CA ILE A 42 11.26 10.31 -5.57
C ILE A 42 12.78 10.45 -5.54
N LEU A 43 13.40 10.89 -6.64
CA LEU A 43 14.85 11.04 -6.72
C LEU A 43 15.40 11.99 -5.65
N ILE A 44 14.70 13.11 -5.42
CA ILE A 44 15.09 14.10 -4.40
C ILE A 44 14.95 13.50 -3.01
N ALA A 45 13.79 12.91 -2.71
CA ALA A 45 13.49 12.41 -1.37
C ALA A 45 14.31 11.16 -1.02
N GLU A 46 14.56 10.24 -1.96
CA GLU A 46 15.37 9.03 -1.71
C GLU A 46 16.82 9.39 -1.40
N LYS A 47 17.37 10.41 -2.07
CA LYS A 47 18.75 10.86 -1.84
C LYS A 47 18.95 11.38 -0.42
N GLU A 48 17.99 12.13 0.11
CA GLU A 48 18.10 12.80 1.40
C GLU A 48 17.59 11.94 2.56
N TYR A 49 16.75 10.93 2.30
CA TYR A 49 16.13 10.07 3.30
C TYR A 49 17.10 9.44 4.34
N PRO A 50 18.30 8.96 3.97
CA PRO A 50 19.25 8.43 4.96
C PRO A 50 19.66 9.47 6.03
N ASN A 51 19.70 10.75 5.66
CA ASN A 51 20.08 11.84 6.55
C ASN A 51 18.86 12.56 7.16
N GLN A 52 17.67 12.38 6.56
CA GLN A 52 16.42 13.02 6.96
C GLN A 52 15.27 11.99 7.02
N PRO A 53 15.19 11.17 8.09
CA PRO A 53 14.17 10.13 8.22
C PRO A 53 12.72 10.63 8.14
N ILE A 54 12.49 11.92 8.43
CA ILE A 54 11.20 12.60 8.28
C ILE A 54 10.63 12.49 6.86
N LEU A 55 11.49 12.30 5.85
CA LEU A 55 11.09 12.12 4.45
C LEU A 55 10.40 10.78 4.16
N ALA A 56 10.36 9.84 5.11
CA ALA A 56 9.67 8.56 4.95
C ALA A 56 8.22 8.75 4.48
N GLY A 57 7.47 9.66 5.13
CA GLY A 57 6.08 9.93 4.76
C GLY A 57 5.93 10.44 3.33
N THR A 58 6.81 11.36 2.92
CA THR A 58 6.81 11.89 1.55
C THR A 58 7.13 10.81 0.52
N LEU A 59 8.12 9.95 0.80
CA LEU A 59 8.46 8.83 -0.08
C LEU A 59 7.32 7.82 -0.20
N ILE A 60 6.69 7.44 0.92
CA ILE A 60 5.53 6.54 0.93
C ILE A 60 4.44 7.09 0.03
N GLN A 61 4.14 8.38 0.15
CA GLN A 61 3.08 9.02 -0.65
C GLN A 61 3.45 9.12 -2.14
N LEU A 62 4.70 9.47 -2.47
CA LEU A 62 5.16 9.53 -3.86
C LEU A 62 5.08 8.16 -4.56
N TYR A 63 5.52 7.10 -3.90
CA TYR A 63 5.40 5.74 -4.43
C TYR A 63 3.95 5.29 -4.55
N SER A 64 3.10 5.64 -3.58
CA SER A 64 1.66 5.34 -3.62
C SER A 64 0.97 5.99 -4.82
N TYR A 65 1.24 7.27 -5.10
CA TYR A 65 0.68 7.97 -6.26
C TYR A 65 1.20 7.39 -7.56
N LYS A 66 2.50 7.07 -7.64
CA LYS A 66 3.08 6.46 -8.84
C LYS A 66 2.52 5.06 -9.11
N ALA A 67 2.32 4.26 -8.06
CA ALA A 67 1.69 2.96 -8.15
C ALA A 67 0.24 3.06 -8.62
N SER A 68 -0.54 3.97 -8.03
CA SER A 68 -1.92 4.23 -8.39
C SER A 68 -2.06 4.68 -9.84
N TYR A 69 -1.16 5.56 -10.30
CA TYR A 69 -1.10 5.97 -11.70
C TYR A 69 -0.87 4.78 -12.63
N TYR A 70 0.15 3.96 -12.36
CA TYR A 70 0.42 2.76 -13.18
C TYR A 70 -0.75 1.78 -13.18
N SER A 71 -1.45 1.62 -12.04
CA SER A 71 -2.66 0.82 -11.94
C SER A 71 -3.77 1.35 -12.85
N MET A 72 -3.98 2.67 -12.88
CA MET A 72 -5.02 3.30 -13.71
C MET A 72 -4.78 3.10 -15.20
N ILE A 73 -3.53 3.17 -15.65
CA ILE A 73 -3.18 2.95 -17.06
C ILE A 73 -2.96 1.47 -17.42
N GLY A 74 -3.34 0.55 -16.52
CA GLY A 74 -3.28 -0.90 -16.75
C GLY A 74 -1.88 -1.51 -16.69
N ASN A 75 -0.86 -0.78 -16.21
CA ASN A 75 0.49 -1.32 -16.03
C ASN A 75 0.65 -1.97 -14.65
N THR A 76 0.11 -3.18 -14.51
CA THR A 76 0.07 -3.94 -13.25
C THR A 76 1.45 -4.17 -12.64
N GLU A 77 2.43 -4.56 -13.46
CA GLU A 77 3.80 -4.87 -12.99
C GLU A 77 4.44 -3.66 -12.30
N LYS A 78 4.46 -2.51 -12.98
CA LYS A 78 5.02 -1.29 -12.40
C LYS A 78 4.22 -0.79 -11.20
N ALA A 79 2.90 -0.97 -11.20
CA ALA A 79 2.07 -0.61 -10.05
C ALA A 79 2.47 -1.44 -8.82
N VAL A 80 2.58 -2.76 -8.96
CA VAL A 80 3.01 -3.67 -7.89
C VAL A 80 4.41 -3.30 -7.39
N ASP A 81 5.38 -3.07 -8.29
CA ASP A 81 6.74 -2.67 -7.89
C ASP A 81 6.75 -1.41 -7.01
N ASN A 82 5.96 -0.40 -7.37
CA ASN A 82 5.90 0.84 -6.60
C ASN A 82 5.16 0.65 -5.27
N PHE A 83 4.10 -0.16 -5.19
CA PHE A 83 3.46 -0.51 -3.92
C PHE A 83 4.38 -1.33 -3.00
N VAL A 84 5.15 -2.27 -3.55
CA VAL A 84 6.15 -3.02 -2.77
C VAL A 84 7.25 -2.09 -2.24
N LYS A 85 7.70 -1.14 -3.06
CA LYS A 85 8.69 -0.14 -2.62
C LYS A 85 8.12 0.80 -1.56
N GLN A 86 6.86 1.23 -1.68
CA GLN A 86 6.13 1.95 -0.62
C GLN A 86 6.14 1.16 0.70
N ALA A 87 5.80 -0.13 0.64
CA ALA A 87 5.75 -0.99 1.81
C ALA A 87 7.12 -1.12 2.49
N GLN A 88 8.19 -1.30 1.72
CA GLN A 88 9.57 -1.38 2.26
C GLN A 88 9.99 -0.11 3.01
N ILE A 89 9.59 1.07 2.53
CA ILE A 89 9.91 2.33 3.18
C ILE A 89 9.09 2.49 4.46
N ALA A 90 7.79 2.17 4.41
CA ALA A 90 6.92 2.17 5.57
C ALA A 90 7.43 1.20 6.67
N GLU A 91 7.86 0.00 6.28
CA GLU A 91 8.43 -0.98 7.21
C GLU A 91 9.69 -0.47 7.88
N LYS A 92 10.62 0.12 7.11
CA LYS A 92 11.86 0.73 7.66
C LYS A 92 11.55 1.86 8.63
N ALA A 93 10.50 2.63 8.37
CA ALA A 93 10.03 3.72 9.21
C ALA A 93 9.15 3.27 10.40
N GLN A 94 8.97 1.95 10.60
CA GLN A 94 8.09 1.38 11.63
C GLN A 94 6.60 1.77 11.49
N LEU A 95 6.17 2.12 10.28
CA LEU A 95 4.79 2.45 9.93
C LEU A 95 4.06 1.20 9.40
N ILE A 96 3.85 0.22 10.27
CA ILE A 96 3.37 -1.13 9.90
C ILE A 96 2.00 -1.11 9.23
N GLU A 97 1.07 -0.27 9.67
CA GLU A 97 -0.24 -0.11 9.04
C GLU A 97 -0.12 0.31 7.57
N GLN A 98 0.78 1.26 7.28
CA GLN A 98 1.00 1.75 5.92
C GLN A 98 1.73 0.74 5.04
N MET A 99 2.61 -0.07 5.63
CA MET A 99 3.20 -1.22 4.94
C MET A 99 2.12 -2.22 4.53
N ILE A 100 1.20 -2.57 5.44
CA ILE A 100 0.12 -3.54 5.16
C ILE A 100 -0.85 -2.99 4.12
N LEU A 101 -1.25 -1.71 4.21
CA LEU A 101 -2.12 -1.10 3.21
C LEU A 101 -1.49 -1.12 1.81
N ALA A 102 -0.21 -0.78 1.68
CA ALA A 102 0.52 -0.87 0.42
C ALA A 102 0.56 -2.31 -0.13
N HIS A 103 0.79 -3.29 0.73
CA HIS A 103 0.73 -4.71 0.37
C HIS A 103 -0.67 -5.15 -0.07
N ILE A 104 -1.75 -4.69 0.57
CA ILE A 104 -3.12 -4.99 0.16
C ILE A 104 -3.36 -4.51 -1.28
N TYR A 105 -2.95 -3.28 -1.62
CA TYR A 105 -3.08 -2.76 -2.98
C TYR A 105 -2.28 -3.59 -4.00
N ALA A 106 -1.05 -3.99 -3.66
CA ALA A 106 -0.28 -4.89 -4.51
C ALA A 106 -0.97 -6.26 -4.71
N LEU A 107 -1.49 -6.86 -3.65
CA LEU A 107 -2.16 -8.18 -3.71
C LEU A 107 -3.45 -8.15 -4.53
N LEU A 108 -4.20 -7.05 -4.47
CA LEU A 108 -5.41 -6.84 -5.27
C LEU A 108 -5.09 -6.81 -6.78
N LEU A 109 -3.95 -6.25 -7.15
CA LEU A 109 -3.45 -6.23 -8.53
C LEU A 109 -2.96 -7.60 -9.01
N LEU A 110 -2.30 -8.36 -8.12
CA LEU A 110 -1.78 -9.69 -8.43
C LEU A 110 -2.86 -10.78 -8.58
N LYS A 111 -4.11 -10.54 -8.17
CA LYS A 111 -5.28 -11.41 -8.40
C LYS A 111 -5.03 -12.92 -8.17
N ASN A 112 -4.50 -13.28 -7.00
CA ASN A 112 -4.16 -14.67 -6.62
C ASN A 112 -3.03 -15.32 -7.44
N ASP A 113 -2.16 -14.52 -8.07
CA ASP A 113 -0.86 -14.99 -8.54
C ASP A 113 -0.15 -15.75 -7.40
N ARG A 114 0.27 -16.99 -7.64
CA ARG A 114 0.96 -17.81 -6.63
C ARG A 114 2.47 -17.58 -6.62
N SER A 115 2.94 -16.51 -7.25
CA SER A 115 4.35 -16.14 -7.26
C SER A 115 4.94 -16.05 -5.85
N ALA A 116 6.26 -16.24 -5.75
CA ALA A 116 6.99 -16.12 -4.49
C ALA A 116 6.80 -14.73 -3.85
N VAL A 117 6.64 -13.68 -4.67
CA VAL A 117 6.37 -12.32 -4.21
C VAL A 117 5.02 -12.24 -3.49
N TYR A 118 3.96 -12.80 -4.09
CA TYR A 118 2.63 -12.84 -3.48
C TYR A 118 2.64 -13.52 -2.11
N GLN A 119 3.26 -14.70 -2.04
CA GLN A 119 3.36 -15.48 -0.79
C GLN A 119 4.15 -14.72 0.28
N LYS A 120 5.30 -14.12 -0.10
CA LYS A 120 6.13 -13.32 0.81
C LYS A 120 5.39 -12.09 1.34
N ILE A 121 4.62 -11.41 0.48
CA ILE A 121 3.82 -10.25 0.89
C ILE A 121 2.79 -10.65 1.94
N ILE A 122 2.04 -11.74 1.71
CA ILE A 122 1.05 -12.24 2.67
C ILE A 122 1.70 -12.61 4.00
N GLN A 123 2.78 -13.40 3.96
CA GLN A 123 3.47 -13.87 5.16
C GLN A 123 3.96 -12.68 6.00
N ASN A 124 4.72 -11.76 5.38
CA ASN A 124 5.27 -10.59 6.06
C ASN A 124 4.17 -9.68 6.63
N SER A 125 3.07 -9.50 5.88
CA SER A 125 1.96 -8.65 6.33
C SER A 125 1.22 -9.28 7.50
N PHE A 126 1.03 -10.60 7.48
CA PHE A 126 0.37 -11.31 8.57
C PHE A 126 1.22 -11.27 9.84
N GLU A 127 2.49 -11.66 9.76
CA GLU A 127 3.41 -11.74 10.91
C GLU A 127 3.58 -10.39 11.62
N LYS A 128 3.69 -9.30 10.86
CA LYS A 128 3.85 -7.95 11.42
C LYS A 128 2.53 -7.31 11.81
N GLY A 129 1.44 -7.64 11.12
CA GLY A 129 0.13 -7.08 11.39
C GLY A 129 -0.56 -7.72 12.57
N TYR A 130 -0.51 -9.05 12.69
CA TYR A 130 -1.25 -9.78 13.71
C TYR A 130 -1.00 -9.27 15.15
N PRO A 131 0.22 -8.88 15.57
CA PRO A 131 0.44 -8.31 16.91
C PRO A 131 -0.18 -6.93 17.18
N LEU A 132 -0.68 -6.22 16.16
CA LEU A 132 -1.29 -4.90 16.33
C LEU A 132 -2.62 -4.99 17.09
N SER A 133 -3.10 -3.85 17.61
CA SER A 133 -4.39 -3.79 18.30
C SER A 133 -5.56 -4.01 17.34
N ASP A 134 -6.68 -4.48 17.87
CA ASP A 134 -7.89 -4.77 17.11
C ASP A 134 -8.45 -3.53 16.39
N GLU A 135 -8.31 -2.34 16.99
CA GLU A 135 -8.67 -1.05 16.37
C GLU A 135 -7.85 -0.77 15.11
N LEU A 136 -6.53 -0.93 15.18
CA LEU A 136 -5.63 -0.73 14.04
C LEU A 136 -5.89 -1.77 12.94
N LEU A 137 -6.06 -3.04 13.34
CA LEU A 137 -6.39 -4.12 12.42
C LEU A 137 -7.65 -3.80 11.63
N LYS A 138 -8.71 -3.33 12.32
CA LYS A 138 -9.97 -2.92 11.70
C LYS A 138 -9.78 -1.76 10.71
N GLY A 139 -8.97 -0.77 11.05
CA GLY A 139 -8.68 0.39 10.20
C GLY A 139 -8.01 0.04 8.87
N ILE A 140 -7.21 -1.03 8.84
CA ILE A 140 -6.48 -1.48 7.64
C ILE A 140 -7.13 -2.65 6.90
N ASN A 141 -8.36 -3.02 7.27
CA ASN A 141 -9.10 -4.14 6.68
C ASN A 141 -8.31 -5.47 6.70
N PHE A 142 -7.60 -5.73 7.80
CA PHE A 142 -6.66 -6.85 7.94
C PHE A 142 -7.28 -8.24 7.69
N ALA A 143 -8.61 -8.38 7.81
CA ALA A 143 -9.35 -9.58 7.42
C ALA A 143 -8.94 -10.11 6.02
N PHE A 144 -8.63 -9.23 5.07
CA PHE A 144 -8.13 -9.64 3.75
C PHE A 144 -6.81 -10.40 3.84
N ILE A 145 -5.81 -9.87 4.56
CA ILE A 145 -4.50 -10.51 4.74
C ILE A 145 -4.67 -11.83 5.48
N THR A 146 -5.45 -11.83 6.56
CA THR A 146 -5.69 -13.04 7.36
C THR A 146 -6.31 -14.15 6.53
N GLU A 147 -7.30 -13.86 5.68
CA GLU A 147 -7.90 -14.91 4.87
C GLU A 147 -6.92 -15.51 3.86
N LYS A 148 -6.10 -14.65 3.22
CA LYS A 148 -5.07 -15.13 2.30
C LYS A 148 -3.99 -15.95 3.04
N TYR A 149 -3.62 -15.54 4.24
CA TYR A 149 -2.65 -16.25 5.07
C TYR A 149 -3.15 -17.65 5.46
N LEU A 150 -4.38 -17.77 5.95
CA LEU A 150 -4.97 -19.06 6.31
C LEU A 150 -5.12 -19.98 5.09
N ALA A 151 -5.48 -19.44 3.93
CA ALA A 151 -5.55 -20.21 2.69
C ALA A 151 -4.17 -20.74 2.27
N LEU A 152 -3.14 -19.88 2.31
CA LEU A 152 -1.76 -20.22 1.94
C LEU A 152 -1.14 -21.25 2.89
N ASN A 153 -1.40 -21.13 4.19
CA ASN A 153 -0.80 -21.95 5.24
C ASN A 153 -1.71 -23.08 5.73
N SER A 154 -2.77 -23.43 5.00
CA SER A 154 -3.76 -24.42 5.39
C SER A 154 -3.19 -25.80 5.75
N ALA A 155 -2.05 -26.20 5.18
CA ALA A 155 -1.35 -27.45 5.48
C ALA A 155 -0.36 -27.35 6.66
N ASN A 156 0.07 -26.14 7.02
CA ASN A 156 1.14 -25.90 8.01
C ASN A 156 0.61 -25.36 9.34
N ILE A 157 -0.61 -24.85 9.36
CA ILE A 157 -1.22 -24.28 10.57
C ILE A 157 -1.93 -25.35 11.38
N THR A 158 -1.72 -25.35 12.69
CA THR A 158 -2.46 -26.28 13.56
C THR A 158 -3.93 -25.87 13.67
N PRO A 159 -4.85 -26.81 13.94
CA PRO A 159 -6.25 -26.48 14.19
C PRO A 159 -6.43 -25.46 15.33
N SER A 160 -5.60 -25.53 16.38
CA SER A 160 -5.66 -24.61 17.51
C SER A 160 -5.28 -23.18 17.11
N GLU A 161 -4.17 -23.00 16.39
CA GLU A 161 -3.75 -21.68 15.91
C GLU A 161 -4.76 -21.08 14.95
N LYS A 162 -5.29 -21.92 14.03
CA LYS A 162 -6.34 -21.50 13.11
C LYS A 162 -7.56 -20.99 13.85
N ASN A 163 -8.04 -21.72 14.86
CA ASN A 163 -9.21 -21.32 15.64
C ASN A 163 -8.96 -19.99 16.38
N GLN A 164 -7.79 -19.80 16.97
CA GLN A 164 -7.45 -18.53 17.64
C GLN A 164 -7.49 -17.33 16.69
N ILE A 165 -6.94 -17.49 15.49
CA ILE A 165 -6.96 -16.44 14.47
C ILE A 165 -8.40 -16.16 14.02
N GLU A 166 -9.19 -17.20 13.80
CA GLU A 166 -10.59 -17.08 13.38
C GLU A 166 -11.46 -16.41 14.44
N GLU A 167 -11.35 -16.81 15.71
CA GLU A 167 -12.05 -16.20 16.84
C GLU A 167 -11.73 -14.70 16.95
N ARG A 168 -10.45 -14.35 16.80
CA ARG A 168 -10.05 -12.94 16.81
C ARG A 168 -10.63 -12.17 15.64
N MET A 169 -10.60 -12.72 14.42
CA MET A 169 -11.21 -12.05 13.27
C MET A 169 -12.73 -11.91 13.43
N GLN A 170 -13.40 -12.90 14.03
CA GLN A 170 -14.82 -12.82 14.35
C GLN A 170 -15.11 -11.72 15.38
N SER A 171 -14.25 -11.54 16.39
CA SER A 171 -14.41 -10.47 17.38
C SER A 171 -14.28 -9.06 16.74
N ILE A 172 -13.35 -8.89 15.79
CA ILE A 172 -13.08 -7.58 15.15
C ILE A 172 -14.14 -7.23 14.08
N TYR A 173 -14.49 -8.21 13.23
CA TYR A 173 -15.27 -7.98 12.00
C TYR A 173 -16.64 -8.67 11.99
N GLY A 174 -16.96 -9.49 12.99
CA GLY A 174 -18.18 -10.29 13.06
C GLY A 174 -18.06 -11.67 12.43
N GLN A 175 -19.11 -12.48 12.57
CA GLN A 175 -19.14 -13.87 12.08
C GLN A 175 -18.85 -13.99 10.57
N GLU A 176 -19.28 -13.00 9.79
CA GLU A 176 -19.12 -12.95 8.34
C GLU A 176 -17.80 -12.33 7.85
N TRP A 177 -16.75 -12.33 8.69
CA TRP A 177 -15.47 -11.68 8.37
C TRP A 177 -14.81 -12.21 7.09
N ARG A 178 -15.03 -13.48 6.74
CA ARG A 178 -14.53 -14.08 5.48
C ARG A 178 -15.25 -13.53 4.27
N GLU A 179 -16.54 -13.23 4.37
CA GLU A 179 -17.30 -12.58 3.30
C GLU A 179 -16.86 -11.14 3.13
N TYR A 180 -16.61 -10.44 4.24
CA TYR A 180 -16.02 -9.11 4.25
C TYR A 180 -14.64 -9.11 3.54
N ALA A 181 -13.77 -10.08 3.84
CA ALA A 181 -12.48 -10.24 3.15
C ALA A 181 -12.63 -10.47 1.63
N LYS A 182 -13.63 -11.26 1.22
CA LYS A 182 -13.93 -11.49 -0.21
C LYS A 182 -14.41 -10.21 -0.91
N LYS A 183 -15.24 -9.40 -0.26
CA LYS A 183 -15.76 -8.14 -0.83
C LYS A 183 -14.64 -7.16 -1.21
N ILE A 184 -13.56 -7.12 -0.43
CA ILE A 184 -12.37 -6.30 -0.71
C ILE A 184 -11.71 -6.70 -2.05
N THR A 185 -11.77 -7.99 -2.39
CA THR A 185 -11.24 -8.49 -3.67
C THR A 185 -12.11 -8.09 -4.86
N SER A 186 -13.43 -7.96 -4.66
CA SER A 186 -14.40 -7.63 -5.72
C SER A 186 -14.61 -6.13 -5.94
N SER A 187 -14.28 -5.28 -4.98
CA SER A 187 -14.52 -3.83 -5.06
C SER A 187 -13.48 -3.05 -5.88
N THR A 188 -12.48 -3.71 -6.48
CA THR A 188 -11.48 -3.08 -7.36
C THR A 188 -11.94 -2.91 -8.81
N GLN A 189 -13.23 -2.75 -9.08
CA GLN A 189 -13.64 -2.02 -10.28
C GLN A 189 -13.46 -0.53 -9.99
N PRO A 190 -12.72 0.23 -10.81
CA PRO A 190 -12.64 1.66 -10.61
C PRO A 190 -14.06 2.23 -10.66
N ILE A 191 -14.48 2.88 -9.58
CA ILE A 191 -15.73 3.62 -9.51
C ILE A 191 -15.58 4.82 -10.44
N TYR A 192 -15.83 4.60 -11.71
CA TYR A 192 -16.14 5.62 -12.70
C TYR A 192 -17.26 5.09 -13.59
N GLU A 193 -18.41 4.79 -12.97
CA GLU A 193 -19.66 4.77 -13.69
C GLU A 193 -20.58 5.85 -13.13
N ASN A 194 -20.94 6.75 -14.05
CA ASN A 194 -22.05 7.70 -14.06
C ASN A 194 -21.82 9.05 -13.35
N THR A 195 -21.22 9.98 -14.12
CA THR A 195 -21.83 11.31 -14.30
C THR A 195 -23.24 11.17 -14.87
#